data_AF-A0ABD8B6J3-F1
#
_entry.id   AF-A0ABD8B6J3-F1
#
_cell.length_a   1.000
_cell.length_b   1.000
_cell.length_c   1.000
_cell.angle_alpha   90.00
_cell.angle_beta   90.00
_cell.angle_gamma   90.00
#
_symmetry.space_group_name_H-M   'P 1'
#
loop_
_entity.id
_entity.type
_entity.pdbx_description
1 polymer ?
#
loop_
_entity_poly.entity_id
_entity_poly.type
_entity_poly.pdbx_seq_one_letter_code
_entity_poly.pdbx_strand_id
1 'polypeptide(L)'
;MPPYTLAGPADAEDDGVMGEHDHGQDDATEPARPPLSATQARELTNGLREAMDDVRRSVAVLAARVRDAHAARVWLPLGHPTWEAYCDAEFGISRAQAYQLLDVARALAAIHGAVAAGTETSPTLFQPVL
;
A
#
# COMPACT_ATOMS: atom_id res chain seq x y z
N MET A 1 12.26 -4.81 46.00
CA MET A 1 13.64 -4.27 46.04
C MET A 1 14.60 -5.41 45.76
N PRO A 2 15.47 -5.33 44.72
CA PRO A 2 16.51 -6.32 44.46
C PRO A 2 17.75 -6.07 45.33
N PRO A 3 18.70 -7.01 45.39
CA PRO A 3 20.07 -6.56 45.15
C PRO A 3 20.88 -7.50 44.24
N TYR A 4 21.70 -6.88 43.41
CA TYR A 4 22.79 -7.46 42.64
C TYR A 4 23.98 -7.81 43.56
N THR A 5 24.74 -8.87 43.24
CA THR A 5 26.16 -8.96 43.60
C THR A 5 26.96 -9.52 42.42
N LEU A 6 28.04 -8.81 42.10
CA LEU A 6 29.01 -8.98 41.02
C LEU A 6 30.21 -9.85 41.46
N ALA A 7 30.94 -10.33 40.45
CA ALA A 7 32.37 -10.68 40.39
C ALA A 7 32.81 -12.14 40.62
N GLY A 8 33.47 -12.70 39.58
CA GLY A 8 33.97 -14.08 39.43
C GLY A 8 35.28 -14.38 40.17
N PRO A 9 36.04 -15.44 39.76
CA PRO A 9 37.07 -15.22 38.73
C PRO A 9 37.47 -16.44 37.84
N ALA A 10 38.28 -16.11 36.82
CA ALA A 10 39.46 -16.83 36.28
C ALA A 10 39.31 -18.18 35.53
N ASP A 11 39.48 -18.07 34.20
CA ASP A 11 40.35 -18.83 33.28
C ASP A 11 40.92 -20.21 33.68
N ALA A 12 40.68 -21.18 32.79
CA ALA A 12 41.59 -22.25 32.31
C ALA A 12 40.96 -22.80 31.00
N GLU A 13 41.50 -22.54 29.80
CA GLU A 13 42.53 -23.34 29.09
C GLU A 13 42.16 -24.85 29.06
N ASP A 14 42.20 -25.63 27.97
CA ASP A 14 42.64 -25.52 26.58
C ASP A 14 42.27 -26.88 25.90
N ASP A 15 42.34 -26.90 24.57
CA ASP A 15 42.59 -28.05 23.69
C ASP A 15 41.50 -29.05 23.29
N GLY A 16 41.29 -29.17 21.97
CA GLY A 16 40.51 -30.23 21.34
C GLY A 16 40.09 -29.98 19.89
N VAL A 17 41.03 -29.74 18.99
CA VAL A 17 40.82 -29.80 17.53
C VAL A 17 40.43 -31.23 17.11
N MET A 18 39.35 -31.37 16.32
CA MET A 18 39.20 -32.24 15.11
C MET A 18 37.73 -32.56 14.86
N GLY A 19 37.22 -32.15 13.70
CA GLY A 19 35.90 -32.51 13.22
C GLY A 19 35.41 -31.55 12.15
N GLU A 20 36.12 -31.47 11.04
CA GLU A 20 35.59 -31.00 9.76
C GLU A 20 34.27 -31.73 9.48
N HIS A 21 33.17 -31.09 9.82
CA HIS A 21 31.90 -31.38 9.18
C HIS A 21 31.91 -30.60 7.88
N ASP A 22 32.47 -31.26 6.87
CA ASP A 22 32.20 -31.03 5.47
C ASP A 22 30.69 -31.13 5.24
N HIS A 23 30.02 -30.02 5.51
CA HIS A 23 28.81 -29.65 4.82
C HIS A 23 29.19 -28.50 3.92
N GLY A 24 29.97 -28.81 2.89
CA GLY A 24 29.75 -28.25 1.56
C GLY A 24 28.29 -28.51 1.17
N GLN A 25 27.38 -27.78 1.81
CA GLN A 25 26.13 -27.42 1.21
C GLN A 25 26.58 -26.67 -0.05
N ASP A 26 26.50 -27.37 -1.18
CA ASP A 26 26.23 -26.76 -2.47
C ASP A 26 25.03 -25.83 -2.22
N ASP A 27 25.34 -24.60 -1.79
CA ASP A 27 24.54 -23.43 -2.07
C ASP A 27 24.56 -23.39 -3.59
N ALA A 28 23.64 -24.15 -4.19
CA ALA A 28 23.27 -24.06 -5.57
C ALA A 28 22.84 -22.62 -5.74
N THR A 29 23.84 -21.77 -5.99
CA THR A 29 23.74 -20.36 -6.27
C THR A 29 22.79 -20.32 -7.43
N GLU A 30 21.52 -20.03 -7.14
CA GLU A 30 20.50 -19.87 -8.16
C GLU A 30 21.11 -18.86 -9.14
N PRO A 31 21.39 -19.24 -10.40
CA PRO A 31 22.25 -18.43 -11.25
C PRO A 31 21.60 -17.05 -11.35
N ALA A 32 22.30 -16.05 -10.81
CA ALA A 32 21.79 -14.70 -10.71
C ALA A 32 21.33 -14.26 -12.09
N ARG A 33 20.01 -14.14 -12.26
CA ARG A 33 19.42 -13.84 -13.55
C ARG A 33 20.08 -12.57 -14.08
N PRO A 34 20.67 -12.59 -15.29
CA PRO A 34 21.48 -11.47 -15.76
C PRO A 34 20.64 -10.17 -15.76
N PRO A 35 21.25 -9.01 -15.44
CA PRO A 35 20.53 -7.76 -15.39
C PRO A 35 19.82 -7.48 -16.71
N LEU A 36 18.62 -6.91 -16.63
CA LEU A 36 17.87 -6.50 -17.81
C LEU A 36 18.69 -5.50 -18.63
N SER A 37 18.57 -5.58 -19.96
CA SER A 37 19.06 -4.50 -20.81
C SER A 37 18.33 -3.19 -20.51
N ALA A 38 18.94 -2.05 -20.84
CA ALA A 38 18.34 -0.75 -20.62
C ALA A 38 16.96 -0.60 -21.30
N THR A 39 16.76 -1.21 -22.46
CA THR A 39 15.47 -1.23 -23.18
C THR A 39 14.42 -2.00 -22.38
N GLN A 40 14.73 -3.23 -21.96
CA GLN A 40 13.81 -4.05 -21.16
C GLN A 40 13.46 -3.39 -19.82
N ALA A 41 14.44 -2.75 -19.17
CA ALA A 41 14.21 -2.01 -17.92
C ALA A 41 13.26 -0.82 -18.12
N ARG A 42 13.37 -0.10 -19.25
CA ARG A 42 12.46 1.00 -19.61
C ARG A 42 11.05 0.49 -19.89
N GLU A 43 10.91 -0.60 -20.65
CA GLU A 43 9.61 -1.22 -20.93
C GLU A 43 8.91 -1.65 -19.64
N LEU A 44 9.63 -2.32 -18.74
CA LEU A 44 9.09 -2.74 -17.44
C LEU A 44 8.69 -1.53 -16.58
N THR A 45 9.49 -0.47 -16.59
CA THR A 45 9.18 0.75 -15.84
C THR A 45 7.94 1.46 -16.40
N ASN A 46 7.76 1.47 -17.73
CA ASN A 46 6.56 2.02 -18.35
C ASN A 46 5.32 1.20 -17.99
N GLY A 47 5.40 -0.13 -18.05
CA GLY A 47 4.31 -1.01 -17.63
C GLY A 47 3.94 -0.83 -16.15
N LEU A 48 4.92 -0.63 -15.26
CA LEU A 48 4.66 -0.30 -13.86
C LEU A 48 3.93 1.04 -13.71
N ARG A 49 4.33 2.07 -14.48
CA ARG A 49 3.67 3.37 -14.45
C ARG A 49 2.21 3.27 -14.90
N GLU A 50 1.95 2.54 -15.98
CA GLU A 50 0.60 2.29 -16.48
C GLU A 50 -0.25 1.57 -15.42
N ALA A 51 0.28 0.50 -14.80
CA ALA A 51 -0.41 -0.21 -13.74
C ALA A 51 -0.72 0.68 -12.53
N MET A 52 0.21 1.56 -12.14
CA MET A 52 -0.01 2.54 -11.07
C MET A 52 -1.12 3.53 -11.44
N ASP A 53 -1.16 4.00 -12.68
CA ASP A 53 -2.22 4.91 -13.16
C ASP A 53 -3.58 4.21 -13.22
N ASP A 54 -3.63 2.93 -13.57
CA ASP A 54 -4.84 2.12 -13.55
C ASP A 54 -5.34 1.86 -12.14
N VAL A 55 -4.46 1.60 -11.18
CA VAL A 55 -4.81 1.51 -9.75
C VAL A 55 -5.39 2.83 -9.28
N ARG A 56 -4.74 3.97 -9.59
CA ARG A 56 -5.24 5.31 -9.23
C ARG A 56 -6.64 5.56 -9.79
N ARG A 57 -6.87 5.23 -11.07
CA ARG A 57 -8.19 5.37 -11.71
C ARG A 57 -9.23 4.48 -11.04
N SER A 58 -8.87 3.24 -10.73
CA SER A 58 -9.77 2.27 -10.09
C SER A 58 -10.17 2.71 -8.68
N VAL A 59 -9.23 3.23 -7.90
CA VAL A 59 -9.49 3.78 -6.56
C VAL A 59 -10.43 4.98 -6.64
N ALA A 60 -10.24 5.88 -7.61
CA ALA A 60 -11.14 7.02 -7.79
C ALA A 60 -12.58 6.59 -8.14
N VAL A 61 -12.73 5.59 -9.01
CA VAL A 61 -14.04 5.01 -9.36
C VAL A 61 -14.69 4.34 -8.15
N LEU A 62 -13.93 3.55 -7.38
CA LEU A 62 -14.44 2.91 -6.16
C LEU A 62 -14.90 3.94 -5.14
N ALA A 63 -14.10 4.98 -4.90
CA ALA A 63 -14.43 6.06 -3.98
C ALA A 63 -15.74 6.76 -4.36
N ALA A 64 -15.93 7.08 -5.65
CA ALA A 64 -17.18 7.66 -6.14
C ALA A 64 -18.38 6.73 -5.85
N ARG A 65 -18.27 5.45 -6.20
CA ARG A 65 -19.33 4.46 -5.98
C ARG A 65 -19.69 4.28 -4.50
N VAL A 66 -18.69 4.24 -3.62
CA VAL A 66 -18.91 4.13 -2.17
C VAL A 66 -19.70 5.35 -1.65
N ARG A 67 -19.34 6.56 -2.10
CA ARG A 67 -20.08 7.78 -1.75
C ARG A 67 -21.52 7.74 -2.26
N ASP A 68 -21.72 7.36 -3.52
CA ASP A 68 -23.04 7.32 -4.13
C ASP A 68 -23.94 6.28 -3.46
N ALA A 69 -23.40 5.08 -3.19
CA ALA A 69 -24.09 4.05 -2.43
C ALA A 69 -24.48 4.52 -1.03
N HIS A 70 -23.58 5.24 -0.36
CA HIS A 70 -23.86 5.76 0.97
C HIS A 70 -24.88 6.89 0.97
N ALA A 71 -24.81 7.80 -0.01
CA ALA A 71 -25.79 8.87 -0.19
C ALA A 71 -27.19 8.32 -0.51
N ALA A 72 -27.26 7.29 -1.35
CA ALA A 72 -28.50 6.58 -1.68
C ALA A 72 -29.01 5.66 -0.57
N ARG A 73 -28.24 5.48 0.52
CA ARG A 73 -28.56 4.58 1.63
C ARG A 73 -28.94 3.17 1.17
N VAL A 74 -28.15 2.59 0.26
CA VAL A 74 -28.44 1.30 -0.41
C VAL A 74 -28.72 0.14 0.56
N TRP A 75 -28.24 0.23 1.80
CA TRP A 75 -28.49 -0.76 2.85
C TRP A 75 -29.97 -0.86 3.25
N LEU A 76 -30.73 0.23 3.20
CA LEU A 76 -32.14 0.26 3.61
C LEU A 76 -33.04 -0.61 2.73
N PRO A 77 -33.07 -0.45 1.39
CA PRO A 77 -33.88 -1.33 0.53
C PRO A 77 -33.37 -2.78 0.50
N LEU A 78 -32.12 -3.01 0.87
CA LEU A 78 -31.55 -4.36 1.00
C LEU A 78 -31.82 -4.99 2.38
N GLY A 79 -32.52 -4.30 3.27
CA GLY A 79 -32.94 -4.84 4.57
C GLY A 79 -31.86 -4.79 5.66
N HIS A 80 -30.74 -4.12 5.43
CA HIS A 80 -29.72 -3.91 6.46
C HIS A 80 -30.05 -2.64 7.27
N PRO A 81 -29.93 -2.68 8.61
CA PRO A 81 -30.29 -1.55 9.47
C PRO A 81 -29.29 -0.39 9.37
N THR A 82 -28.04 -0.67 9.02
CA THR A 82 -26.93 0.30 9.00
C THR A 82 -25.98 0.04 7.85
N TRP A 83 -25.19 1.07 7.49
CA TRP A 83 -24.07 0.94 6.54
C TRP A 83 -23.07 -0.14 6.93
N GLU A 84 -22.72 -0.22 8.22
CA GLU A 84 -21.82 -1.25 8.74
C GLU A 84 -22.38 -2.66 8.53
N ALA A 85 -23.65 -2.89 8.87
CA ALA A 85 -24.27 -4.21 8.71
C ALA A 85 -24.34 -4.64 7.24
N TYR A 86 -24.53 -3.68 6.34
CA TYR A 86 -24.43 -3.91 4.90
C TYR A 86 -23.00 -4.26 4.46
N CYS A 87 -22.00 -3.49 4.91
CA CYS A 87 -20.61 -3.74 4.53
C CYS A 87 -20.04 -5.05 5.08
N ASP A 88 -20.44 -5.43 6.30
CA ASP A 88 -20.07 -6.71 6.89
C ASP A 88 -20.72 -7.87 6.10
N ALA A 89 -22.02 -7.78 5.81
CA ALA A 89 -22.74 -8.83 5.11
C ALA A 89 -22.33 -9.00 3.63
N GLU A 90 -22.12 -7.90 2.89
CA GLU A 90 -21.86 -7.95 1.45
C GLU A 90 -20.37 -8.03 1.11
N PHE A 91 -19.50 -7.45 1.95
CA PHE A 91 -18.07 -7.35 1.65
C PHE A 91 -17.17 -8.01 2.70
N GLY A 92 -17.72 -8.47 3.83
CA GLY A 92 -16.93 -9.09 4.90
C GLY A 92 -15.94 -8.13 5.56
N ILE A 93 -16.25 -6.83 5.58
CA ILE A 93 -15.37 -5.81 6.16
C ILE A 93 -15.91 -5.27 7.47
N SER A 94 -14.99 -5.01 8.41
CA SER A 94 -15.32 -4.43 9.70
C SER A 94 -15.91 -3.02 9.58
N ARG A 95 -16.63 -2.60 10.62
CA ARG A 95 -17.09 -1.20 10.81
C ARG A 95 -16.00 -0.17 10.51
N ALA A 96 -14.82 -0.37 11.07
CA ALA A 96 -13.71 0.56 10.93
C ALA A 96 -13.29 0.70 9.47
N GLN A 97 -13.17 -0.42 8.74
CA GLN A 97 -12.88 -0.42 7.31
C GLN A 97 -14.00 0.23 6.49
N ALA A 98 -15.26 -0.04 6.82
CA ALA A 98 -16.41 0.55 6.14
C ALA A 98 -16.45 2.08 6.24
N TYR A 99 -16.13 2.65 7.40
CA TYR A 99 -16.03 4.11 7.56
C TYR A 99 -14.73 4.69 7.00
N GLN A 100 -13.62 3.96 7.07
CA GLN A 100 -12.36 4.35 6.42
C GLN A 100 -12.53 4.52 4.91
N LEU A 101 -13.31 3.66 4.25
CA LEU A 101 -13.62 3.81 2.82
C LEU A 101 -14.37 5.11 2.53
N LEU A 102 -15.31 5.50 3.40
CA LEU A 102 -16.02 6.78 3.25
C LEU A 102 -15.09 7.98 3.46
N ASP A 103 -14.16 7.88 4.42
CA ASP A 103 -13.19 8.94 4.69
C ASP A 103 -12.24 9.13 3.50
N VAL A 104 -11.70 8.04 2.95
CA VAL A 104 -10.88 8.06 1.72
C VAL A 104 -11.67 8.67 0.56
N ALA A 105 -12.93 8.28 0.40
CA ALA A 105 -13.75 8.79 -0.68
C ALA A 105 -14.07 10.30 -0.55
N ARG A 106 -14.28 10.79 0.68
CA ARG A 106 -14.43 12.22 0.97
C ARG A 106 -13.16 13.00 0.69
N ALA A 107 -12.00 12.48 1.11
CA ALA A 107 -10.71 13.11 0.85
C ALA A 107 -10.41 13.22 -0.66
N LEU A 108 -10.60 12.14 -1.42
CA LEU A 108 -10.41 12.15 -2.88
C LEU A 108 -11.33 13.14 -3.58
N ALA A 109 -12.60 13.21 -3.17
CA ALA A 109 -13.54 14.18 -3.72
C ALA A 109 -13.09 15.63 -3.45
N ALA A 110 -12.63 15.92 -2.23
CA ALA A 110 -12.12 17.24 -1.86
C ALA A 110 -10.88 17.63 -2.66
N ILE A 111 -9.93 16.69 -2.83
CA ILE A 111 -8.71 16.91 -3.62
C ILE A 111 -9.07 17.17 -5.09
N HIS A 112 -9.95 16.36 -5.69
CA HIS A 112 -10.38 16.57 -7.07
C HIS A 112 -11.07 17.93 -7.26
N GLY A 113 -11.94 18.33 -6.30
CA GLY A 113 -12.57 19.65 -6.32
C GLY A 113 -11.56 20.79 -6.25
N ALA A 114 -10.56 20.70 -5.37
CA ALA A 114 -9.52 21.71 -5.23
C ALA A 114 -8.64 21.82 -6.50
N VAL A 115 -8.27 20.68 -7.10
CA VAL A 115 -7.51 20.65 -8.35
C VAL A 115 -8.31 21.28 -9.49
N ALA A 116 -9.59 20.94 -9.64
CA ALA A 116 -10.46 21.52 -10.66
C ALA A 116 -10.59 23.05 -10.51
N ALA A 117 -10.85 23.52 -9.30
CA ALA A 117 -10.93 24.97 -9.01
C ALA A 117 -9.63 25.72 -9.36
N GLY A 118 -8.47 25.12 -9.08
CA GLY A 118 -7.18 25.71 -9.44
C GLY A 118 -6.96 25.82 -10.96
N THR A 119 -7.48 24.87 -11.74
CA THR A 119 -7.42 24.93 -13.21
C THR A 119 -8.37 25.99 -13.79
N GLU A 120 -9.54 26.21 -13.18
CA GLU A 120 -10.50 27.25 -13.57
C GLU A 120 -10.01 28.67 -13.26
N THR A 121 -9.07 28.83 -12.31
CA THR A 121 -8.44 30.13 -12.02
C THR A 121 -7.27 30.48 -12.95
N SER A 122 -6.80 29.56 -13.79
CA SER A 122 -5.69 29.77 -14.73
C SER A 122 -6.03 30.04 -16.22
N PRO A 123 -7.27 30.35 -16.68
CA PRO A 123 -7.53 30.57 -18.11
C PRO A 123 -7.12 31.97 -18.62
N THR A 124 -6.55 32.84 -17.77
CA THR A 124 -6.37 34.27 -18.06
C THR A 124 -4.94 34.72 -18.39
N LEU A 125 -4.14 33.90 -19.08
CA LEU A 125 -2.85 34.35 -19.64
C LEU A 125 -2.61 33.82 -21.06
N PHE A 126 -3.58 34.02 -21.95
CA PHE A 126 -3.34 34.00 -23.39
C PHE A 126 -4.04 35.19 -24.04
N GLN A 127 -3.43 36.37 -23.91
CA GLN A 127 -3.77 37.53 -24.73
C GLN A 127 -2.86 37.49 -25.96
N PRO A 128 -3.38 37.25 -27.18
CA PRO A 128 -2.61 37.46 -28.40
C PRO A 128 -2.48 38.97 -28.61
N VAL A 129 -1.25 39.48 -28.54
CA VAL A 129 -0.91 40.80 -29.11
C VAL A 129 -1.09 40.70 -30.62
N LEU A 130 -2.00 41.51 -31.15
CA LEU A 130 -2.08 41.87 -32.57
C LEU A 130 -1.31 43.18 -32.79
#